data_AF-A6DQD2-F1
#
_entry.id   AF-A6DQD2-F1
#
_cell.length_a   1.000
_cell.length_b   1.000
_cell.length_c   1.000
_cell.angle_alpha   90.00
_cell.angle_beta   90.00
_cell.angle_gamma   90.00
#
_symmetry.space_group_name_H-M   'P 1'
#
loop_
_entity.id
_entity.type
_entity.pdbx_description
1 polymer ?
#
loop_
_entity_poly.entity_id
_entity_poly.type
_entity_poly.pdbx_seq_one_letter_code
_entity_poly.pdbx_strand_id
1 'polypeptide(L)'
;MSPIFLNAGTWKSYEVTYGFDPEFKNGPEFLAEWKKRDQTVFKTKTITLKIPSDMKPGERIRGVIASNRSFEDFAHKNRIAMYDKTGNLPYGGPHKTMLKEAAKLTGHPELEHAGAIVYGTSNGGRFAAHFAHFWPHRTLAVILDHSWTSGSPNKKVSTYEYAQLPISLGVPYFFNSSQKDAKGNKDRRKLHHSWCKSATKSGQACTAVISWEDVGHGEPGDRTLQGVWLEDVMTLRVPAVIPMNGKPYQLLKVNPKTQGGHMSVKIFTKGLISHYSDIAVGPIKKIKPVTCWLPGAKSAALTLEWLKKNKGKVKRDFSQDIITAPQYQNLKPYNMTIYKFLKTGKYNSAYKQIKKTPEPDDIFQKQSYQSLKNQVADKIRTQIKQIMLLQKVGDVYQLQVFLRTGSNFRGIPPYDDQASKAVALLKSKEVQKDLVSGRQFYYTLAKMNKKRSMNDIKIFAKISQSNPDSLYAKMAKVVSDRLSDDLNAPLDIESIRAQL
;
A
#
# COMPACT_ATOMS: atom_id res chain seq x y z
N MET A 1 6.32 21.26 -12.43
CA MET A 1 6.20 21.55 -10.98
C MET A 1 7.36 20.87 -10.28
N SER A 2 8.29 21.64 -9.72
CA SER A 2 9.40 21.10 -8.93
C SER A 2 8.83 20.42 -7.67
N PRO A 3 9.31 19.22 -7.28
CA PRO A 3 8.87 18.63 -6.02
C PRO A 3 9.37 19.51 -4.88
N ILE A 4 8.45 19.96 -4.03
CA ILE A 4 8.77 20.51 -2.72
C ILE A 4 9.34 19.32 -1.92
N PHE A 5 10.67 19.20 -1.87
CA PHE A 5 11.33 18.29 -0.95
C PHE A 5 11.13 18.85 0.46
N LEU A 6 10.24 18.22 1.23
CA LEU A 6 10.05 18.48 2.65
C LEU A 6 11.39 18.17 3.34
N ASN A 7 11.93 19.12 4.12
CA ASN A 7 13.15 19.02 4.92
C ASN A 7 13.63 17.58 5.18
N ALA A 8 14.57 17.10 4.36
CA ALA A 8 15.30 15.87 4.63
C ALA A 8 15.97 16.05 5.99
N GLY A 9 15.62 15.20 6.97
CA GLY A 9 16.09 15.34 8.34
C GLY A 9 17.62 15.30 8.44
N THR A 10 18.17 15.76 9.56
CA THR A 10 19.61 15.88 9.76
C THR A 10 20.28 14.51 9.98
N TRP A 11 21.49 14.30 9.44
CA TRP A 11 22.21 13.01 9.46
C TRP A 11 23.54 13.11 10.21
N LYS A 12 23.91 12.04 10.93
CA LYS A 12 25.27 11.80 11.42
C LYS A 12 25.98 10.83 10.49
N SER A 13 27.19 11.18 10.05
CA SER A 13 27.99 10.38 9.12
C SER A 13 29.15 9.70 9.83
N TYR A 14 29.47 8.47 9.42
CA TYR A 14 30.52 7.63 9.97
C TYR A 14 31.30 6.98 8.83
N GLU A 15 32.62 7.05 8.89
CA GLU A 15 33.50 6.33 7.96
C GLU A 15 33.69 4.90 8.46
N VAL A 16 33.16 3.94 7.72
CA VAL A 16 33.16 2.52 8.08
C VAL A 16 34.15 1.78 7.20
N THR A 17 35.25 1.31 7.81
CA THR A 17 36.25 0.48 7.14
C THR A 17 35.99 -0.99 7.42
N TYR A 18 35.86 -1.82 6.38
CA TYR A 18 35.53 -3.23 6.50
C TYR A 18 36.25 -4.12 5.48
N GLY A 19 36.48 -5.37 5.84
CA GLY A 19 37.03 -6.41 4.94
C GLY A 19 35.96 -7.18 4.17
N PHE A 20 36.38 -8.04 3.25
CA PHE A 20 35.48 -8.88 2.44
C PHE A 20 34.51 -9.73 3.30
N ASP A 21 33.29 -9.93 2.81
CA ASP A 21 32.29 -10.79 3.46
C ASP A 21 32.50 -12.24 3.01
N PRO A 22 32.93 -13.16 3.89
CA PRO A 22 33.16 -14.56 3.51
C PRO A 22 31.87 -15.26 3.04
N GLU A 23 30.68 -14.78 3.43
CA GLU A 23 29.41 -15.34 2.91
C GLU A 23 29.27 -15.13 1.40
N PHE A 24 29.91 -14.11 0.82
CA PHE A 24 29.91 -13.87 -0.63
C PHE A 24 30.89 -14.77 -1.38
N LYS A 25 31.90 -15.34 -0.69
CA LYS A 25 32.82 -16.35 -1.25
C LYS A 25 32.11 -17.65 -1.62
N ASN A 26 31.01 -17.95 -0.94
CA ASN A 26 30.18 -19.14 -1.13
C ASN A 26 28.88 -18.85 -1.90
N GLY A 27 28.73 -17.63 -2.45
CA GLY A 27 27.61 -17.27 -3.33
C GLY A 27 27.67 -18.01 -4.68
N PRO A 28 26.64 -17.88 -5.53
CA PRO A 28 26.51 -18.67 -6.76
C PRO A 28 27.73 -18.58 -7.69
N GLU A 29 27.91 -19.62 -8.53
CA GLU A 29 29.08 -19.90 -9.39
C GLU A 29 29.47 -18.80 -10.43
N PHE A 30 28.79 -17.65 -10.45
CA PHE A 30 29.23 -16.43 -11.12
C PHE A 30 30.63 -15.95 -10.64
N LEU A 31 31.12 -16.55 -9.56
CA LEU A 31 32.51 -16.48 -9.12
C LEU A 31 33.52 -16.89 -10.20
N ALA A 32 33.21 -17.62 -11.28
CA ALA A 32 34.23 -17.93 -12.29
C ALA A 32 34.78 -16.66 -13.01
N GLU A 33 33.94 -15.64 -13.25
CA GLU A 33 34.39 -14.34 -13.79
C GLU A 33 34.83 -13.36 -12.69
N TRP A 34 34.25 -13.44 -11.49
CA TRP A 34 34.67 -12.60 -10.35
C TRP A 34 36.00 -13.05 -9.72
N LYS A 35 36.32 -14.36 -9.74
CA LYS A 35 37.62 -14.92 -9.31
C LYS A 35 38.77 -14.42 -10.20
N LYS A 36 38.47 -13.98 -11.43
CA LYS A 36 39.42 -13.37 -12.38
C LYS A 36 39.63 -11.87 -12.14
N ARG A 37 38.77 -11.20 -11.37
CA ARG A 37 38.97 -9.81 -10.97
C ARG A 37 40.00 -9.75 -9.84
N ASP A 38 40.83 -8.71 -9.85
CA ASP A 38 41.85 -8.51 -8.83
C ASP A 38 41.24 -8.56 -7.41
N GLN A 39 41.68 -9.54 -6.62
CA GLN A 39 41.15 -9.76 -5.28
C GLN A 39 41.65 -8.72 -4.27
N THR A 40 42.68 -7.93 -4.61
CA THR A 40 43.17 -6.84 -3.77
C THR A 40 42.13 -5.74 -3.57
N VAL A 41 41.21 -5.57 -4.53
CA VAL A 41 40.05 -4.66 -4.48
C VAL A 41 39.06 -5.03 -3.34
N PHE A 42 39.27 -6.17 -2.66
CA PHE A 42 38.44 -6.67 -1.56
C PHE A 42 39.15 -6.76 -0.19
N LYS A 43 40.42 -6.36 -0.07
CA LYS A 43 41.14 -6.44 1.22
C LYS A 43 40.48 -5.60 2.30
N THR A 44 40.24 -4.33 2.01
CA THR A 44 39.56 -3.39 2.90
C THR A 44 38.90 -2.29 2.08
N LYS A 45 37.70 -1.88 2.46
CA LYS A 45 36.97 -0.76 1.86
C LYS A 45 36.47 0.17 2.94
N THR A 46 36.51 1.46 2.66
CA THR A 46 35.90 2.50 3.50
C THR A 46 34.69 3.07 2.79
N ILE A 47 33.58 3.23 3.51
CA ILE A 47 32.35 3.86 3.02
C ILE A 47 31.78 4.79 4.08
N THR A 48 31.02 5.79 3.64
CA THR A 48 30.22 6.59 4.57
C THR A 48 28.91 5.87 4.88
N LEU A 49 28.62 5.72 6.17
CA LEU A 49 27.31 5.35 6.72
C LEU A 49 26.67 6.57 7.37
N LYS A 50 25.39 6.80 7.09
CA LYS A 50 24.58 7.87 7.65
C LYS A 50 23.48 7.28 8.52
N ILE A 51 23.34 7.80 9.74
CA ILE A 51 22.20 7.50 10.63
C ILE A 51 21.44 8.80 10.94
N PRO A 52 20.12 8.74 11.19
CA PRO A 52 19.38 9.92 11.61
C PRO A 52 20.00 10.53 12.88
N SER A 53 20.21 11.83 12.87
CA SER A 53 20.88 12.53 13.98
C SER A 53 19.98 12.75 15.20
N ASP A 54 18.66 12.73 15.00
CA ASP A 54 17.61 12.95 15.99
C ASP A 54 17.25 11.69 16.79
N MET A 55 18.03 10.61 16.65
CA MET A 55 17.78 9.35 17.34
C MET A 55 17.86 9.53 18.86
N LYS A 56 16.76 9.19 19.53
CA LYS A 56 16.67 9.24 21.01
C LYS A 56 17.28 7.99 21.65
N PRO A 57 17.72 8.07 22.92
CA PRO A 57 18.12 6.87 23.67
C PRO A 57 17.02 5.80 23.61
N GLY A 58 17.40 4.59 23.21
CA GLY A 58 16.45 3.47 23.05
C GLY A 58 15.86 3.30 21.65
N GLU A 59 15.99 4.28 20.74
CA GLU A 59 15.61 4.10 19.33
C GLU A 59 16.60 3.16 18.61
N ARG A 60 16.09 2.45 17.60
CA ARG A 60 16.82 1.38 16.91
C ARG A 60 16.89 1.64 15.43
N ILE A 61 18.01 1.28 14.81
CA ILE A 61 18.09 1.19 13.36
C ILE A 61 17.30 -0.04 12.89
N ARG A 62 16.32 0.20 12.02
CA ARG A 62 15.34 -0.81 11.60
C ARG A 62 15.70 -1.49 10.28
N GLY A 63 16.79 -1.08 9.66
CA GLY A 63 17.27 -1.57 8.38
C GLY A 63 18.32 -0.66 7.78
N VAL A 64 18.82 -1.06 6.60
CA VAL A 64 19.78 -0.28 5.82
C VAL A 64 19.36 -0.15 4.36
N ILE A 65 19.75 0.95 3.71
CA ILE A 65 19.53 1.18 2.28
C ILE A 65 20.72 1.91 1.66
N ALA A 66 21.03 1.65 0.39
CA ALA A 66 22.05 2.43 -0.30
C ALA A 66 21.59 3.88 -0.49
N SER A 67 22.50 4.83 -0.28
CA SER A 67 22.24 6.27 -0.26
C SER A 67 21.64 6.73 -1.58
N ASN A 68 20.52 7.45 -1.49
CA ASN A 68 19.80 8.08 -2.59
C ASN A 68 18.95 9.20 -2.03
N ARG A 69 19.10 10.42 -2.56
CA ARG A 69 18.34 11.59 -2.11
C ARG A 69 16.84 11.33 -2.06
N SER A 70 16.30 10.57 -3.01
CA SER A 70 14.87 10.30 -3.09
C SER A 70 14.34 9.33 -2.02
N PHE A 71 15.21 8.72 -1.21
CA PHE A 71 14.81 7.88 -0.07
C PHE A 71 15.18 8.49 1.29
N GLU A 72 15.77 9.70 1.34
CA GLU A 72 16.22 10.32 2.59
C GLU A 72 15.06 10.53 3.57
N ASP A 73 13.95 11.10 3.13
CA ASP A 73 12.77 11.33 3.99
C ASP A 73 12.21 10.02 4.56
N PHE A 74 12.07 9.01 3.68
CA PHE A 74 11.64 7.67 4.07
C PHE A 74 12.59 7.08 5.11
N ALA A 75 13.90 7.13 4.83
CA ALA A 75 14.91 6.51 5.66
C ALA A 75 15.00 7.19 7.04
N HIS A 76 14.96 8.52 7.06
CA HIS A 76 14.98 9.32 8.29
C HIS A 76 13.75 9.02 9.16
N LYS A 77 12.56 9.08 8.57
CA LYS A 77 11.27 8.81 9.24
C LYS A 77 11.18 7.38 9.79
N ASN A 78 11.80 6.42 9.10
CA ASN A 78 11.71 4.99 9.46
C ASN A 78 12.95 4.45 10.19
N ARG A 79 13.88 5.33 10.61
CA ARG A 79 15.13 4.95 11.29
C ARG A 79 15.92 3.90 10.50
N ILE A 80 16.10 4.16 9.21
CA ILE A 80 16.92 3.34 8.30
C ILE A 80 18.26 4.03 8.12
N ALA A 81 19.36 3.29 8.33
CA ALA A 81 20.67 3.83 8.02
C ALA A 81 20.92 3.81 6.50
N MET A 82 21.61 4.82 6.00
CA MET A 82 21.95 4.95 4.60
C MET A 82 23.45 4.77 4.40
N TYR A 83 23.88 3.92 3.47
CA TYR A 83 25.30 3.72 3.18
C TYR A 83 25.61 4.10 1.74
N ASP A 84 26.80 4.62 1.46
CA ASP A 84 27.14 5.01 0.10
C ASP A 84 27.11 3.84 -0.88
N LYS A 85 26.61 4.11 -2.09
CA LYS A 85 26.46 3.11 -3.13
C LYS A 85 27.84 2.74 -3.67
N THR A 86 28.40 1.70 -3.11
CA THR A 86 29.62 1.03 -3.58
C THR A 86 29.40 0.44 -4.97
N GLY A 87 30.10 0.95 -5.98
CA GLY A 87 30.03 0.48 -7.36
C GLY A 87 30.45 -0.98 -7.60
N ASN A 88 30.90 -1.70 -6.57
CA ASN A 88 31.53 -3.03 -6.66
C ASN A 88 31.09 -4.03 -5.56
N LEU A 89 29.86 -3.95 -5.01
CA LEU A 89 29.38 -5.06 -4.15
C LEU A 89 28.86 -6.19 -5.04
N PRO A 90 29.26 -7.45 -4.76
CA PRO A 90 28.60 -8.60 -5.35
C PRO A 90 27.09 -8.50 -5.10
N TYR A 91 26.28 -8.60 -6.15
CA TYR A 91 24.82 -8.64 -6.08
C TYR A 91 24.12 -7.37 -5.52
N GLY A 92 24.83 -6.26 -5.29
CA GLY A 92 24.23 -4.95 -4.99
C GLY A 92 23.67 -4.75 -3.57
N GLY A 93 23.88 -5.69 -2.64
CA GLY A 93 23.47 -5.57 -1.22
C GLY A 93 24.66 -5.43 -0.26
N PRO A 94 24.44 -5.00 1.01
CA PRO A 94 25.51 -4.66 1.95
C PRO A 94 26.24 -5.90 2.49
N HIS A 95 27.55 -5.76 2.73
CA HIS A 95 28.38 -6.79 3.38
C HIS A 95 28.05 -6.91 4.87
N LYS A 96 28.10 -8.13 5.42
CA LYS A 96 27.88 -8.38 6.86
C LYS A 96 28.98 -7.75 7.71
N THR A 97 30.22 -7.85 7.23
CA THR A 97 31.40 -7.23 7.85
C THR A 97 31.25 -5.71 7.93
N MET A 98 30.70 -5.07 6.90
CA MET A 98 30.38 -3.63 6.92
C MET A 98 29.38 -3.28 8.03
N LEU A 99 28.28 -4.04 8.14
CA LEU A 99 27.27 -3.80 9.17
C LEU A 99 27.80 -4.03 10.59
N LYS A 100 28.69 -5.03 10.76
CA LYS A 100 29.35 -5.32 12.04
C LYS A 100 30.28 -4.18 12.48
N GLU A 101 31.13 -3.67 11.59
CA GLU A 101 32.02 -2.56 11.94
C GLU A 101 31.24 -1.27 12.17
N ALA A 102 30.21 -1.02 11.38
CA ALA A 102 29.31 0.09 11.60
C ALA A 102 28.60 0.02 12.97
N ALA A 103 28.13 -1.15 13.39
CA ALA A 103 27.47 -1.33 14.69
C ALA A 103 28.36 -0.89 15.86
N LYS A 104 29.66 -1.20 15.78
CA LYS A 104 30.67 -0.77 16.77
C LYS A 104 30.87 0.74 16.74
N LEU A 105 31.06 1.31 15.54
CA LEU A 105 31.37 2.74 15.35
C LEU A 105 30.23 3.66 15.77
N THR A 106 28.99 3.26 15.50
CA THR A 106 27.81 4.09 15.77
C THR A 106 27.24 3.89 17.18
N GLY A 107 27.66 2.86 17.92
CA GLY A 107 27.03 2.46 19.19
C GLY A 107 25.63 1.87 19.02
N HIS A 108 25.31 1.35 17.83
CA HIS A 108 24.02 0.71 17.51
C HIS A 108 24.23 -0.78 17.24
N PRO A 109 24.27 -1.63 18.28
CA PRO A 109 24.63 -3.04 18.13
C PRO A 109 23.63 -3.82 17.26
N GLU A 110 22.37 -3.38 17.17
CA GLU A 110 21.36 -3.98 16.29
C GLU A 110 21.70 -3.90 14.80
N LEU A 111 22.59 -2.98 14.41
CA LEU A 111 22.94 -2.72 13.02
C LEU A 111 23.64 -3.93 12.37
N GLU A 112 24.40 -4.73 13.14
CA GLU A 112 25.06 -5.95 12.66
C GLU A 112 24.06 -6.93 12.02
N HIS A 113 22.81 -6.89 12.46
CA HIS A 113 21.74 -7.78 12.04
C HIS A 113 20.69 -7.08 11.17
N ALA A 114 20.94 -5.83 10.77
CA ALA A 114 19.98 -5.04 10.03
C ALA A 114 19.66 -5.64 8.66
N GLY A 115 18.37 -5.75 8.37
CA GLY A 115 17.90 -6.11 7.03
C GLY A 115 18.15 -4.99 6.01
N ALA A 116 18.39 -5.35 4.76
CA ALA A 116 18.70 -4.41 3.69
C ALA A 116 17.52 -4.22 2.72
N ILE A 117 17.20 -2.96 2.42
CA ILE A 117 16.42 -2.61 1.23
C ILE A 117 17.41 -2.52 0.07
N VAL A 118 17.23 -3.38 -0.93
CA VAL A 118 18.16 -3.47 -2.06
C VAL A 118 17.45 -2.99 -3.32
N TYR A 119 18.05 -2.05 -4.03
CA TYR A 119 17.45 -1.49 -5.23
C TYR A 119 18.49 -1.32 -6.33
N GLY A 120 18.01 -1.30 -7.57
CA GLY A 120 18.87 -0.98 -8.69
C GLY A 120 18.11 -0.79 -9.99
N THR A 121 18.80 -0.13 -10.93
CA THR A 121 18.28 0.14 -12.26
C THR A 121 18.79 -0.90 -13.25
N SER A 122 17.96 -1.35 -14.19
CA SER A 122 18.39 -2.26 -15.26
C SER A 122 18.98 -3.57 -14.71
N ASN A 123 20.23 -3.91 -15.05
CA ASN A 123 20.93 -5.05 -14.46
C ASN A 123 21.15 -4.92 -12.94
N GLY A 124 21.22 -3.70 -12.41
CA GLY A 124 21.30 -3.45 -10.97
C GLY A 124 20.12 -4.01 -10.19
N GLY A 125 18.89 -3.86 -10.71
CA GLY A 125 17.70 -4.44 -10.07
C GLY A 125 17.67 -5.97 -10.16
N ARG A 126 18.27 -6.53 -11.22
CA ARG A 126 18.45 -7.99 -11.35
C ARG A 126 19.45 -8.52 -10.32
N PHE A 127 20.54 -7.81 -10.07
CA PHE A 127 21.46 -8.13 -8.98
C PHE A 127 20.76 -8.08 -7.63
N ALA A 128 19.94 -7.06 -7.37
CA ALA A 128 19.15 -6.94 -6.15
C ALA A 128 18.20 -8.13 -5.93
N ALA A 129 17.53 -8.62 -6.98
CA ALA A 129 16.69 -9.82 -6.89
C ALA A 129 17.49 -11.09 -6.58
N HIS A 130 18.67 -11.25 -7.18
CA HIS A 130 19.54 -12.38 -6.87
C HIS A 130 20.08 -12.31 -5.44
N PHE A 131 20.47 -11.11 -4.97
CA PHE A 131 20.83 -10.93 -3.56
C PHE A 131 19.71 -11.40 -2.62
N ALA A 132 18.46 -11.02 -2.91
CA ALA A 132 17.30 -11.46 -2.14
C ALA A 132 17.04 -12.96 -2.22
N HIS A 133 17.41 -13.62 -3.32
CA HIS A 133 17.26 -15.06 -3.51
C HIS A 133 18.27 -15.85 -2.65
N PHE A 134 19.53 -15.43 -2.63
CA PHE A 134 20.58 -16.10 -1.85
C PHE A 134 20.57 -15.72 -0.36
N TRP A 135 20.19 -14.48 -0.03
CA TRP A 135 20.14 -13.98 1.35
C TRP A 135 18.77 -13.42 1.76
N PRO A 136 17.67 -14.19 1.63
CA PRO A 136 16.31 -13.70 1.92
C PRO A 136 16.11 -13.31 3.40
N HIS A 137 16.94 -13.84 4.30
CA HIS A 137 16.96 -13.51 5.72
C HIS A 137 17.61 -12.14 6.01
N ARG A 138 18.40 -11.60 5.06
CA ARG A 138 19.08 -10.30 5.15
C ARG A 138 18.40 -9.22 4.30
N THR A 139 17.37 -9.54 3.52
CA THR A 139 16.75 -8.58 2.58
C THR A 139 15.37 -8.14 3.04
N LEU A 140 15.17 -6.87 3.39
CA LEU A 140 13.85 -6.32 3.72
C LEU A 140 12.93 -6.31 2.50
N ALA A 141 13.40 -5.73 1.40
CA ALA A 141 12.64 -5.54 0.17
C ALA A 141 13.57 -5.38 -1.03
N VAL A 142 13.03 -5.61 -2.23
CA VAL A 142 13.72 -5.39 -3.50
C VAL A 142 12.95 -4.36 -4.34
N ILE A 143 13.67 -3.35 -4.86
CA ILE A 143 13.13 -2.40 -5.83
C ILE A 143 13.86 -2.58 -7.16
N LEU A 144 13.09 -2.89 -8.20
CA LEU A 144 13.57 -3.14 -9.55
C LEU A 144 13.13 -1.99 -10.44
N ASP A 145 13.98 -0.96 -10.54
CA ASP A 145 13.71 0.17 -11.43
C ASP A 145 14.16 -0.16 -12.84
N HIS A 146 13.27 0.02 -13.82
CA HIS A 146 13.57 -0.07 -15.25
C HIS A 146 14.36 -1.36 -15.59
N SER A 147 14.13 -2.39 -14.79
CA SER A 147 14.78 -3.69 -14.87
C SER A 147 14.02 -4.52 -15.88
N TRP A 148 14.64 -5.55 -16.42
CA TRP A 148 13.97 -6.42 -17.38
C TRP A 148 13.85 -7.84 -16.81
N THR A 149 12.85 -8.56 -17.31
CA THR A 149 12.54 -9.95 -16.93
C THR A 149 12.07 -10.68 -18.18
N SER A 150 12.40 -11.96 -18.31
CA SER A 150 11.81 -12.81 -19.34
C SER A 150 10.72 -13.70 -18.73
N GLY A 151 9.55 -13.75 -19.36
CA GLY A 151 8.51 -14.73 -19.07
C GLY A 151 8.08 -14.84 -17.60
N SER A 152 8.00 -16.08 -17.12
CA SER A 152 7.57 -16.45 -15.76
C SER A 152 8.78 -16.53 -14.80
N PRO A 153 8.56 -16.35 -13.49
CA PRO A 153 9.62 -16.48 -12.49
C PRO A 153 10.29 -17.86 -12.49
N ASN A 154 11.61 -17.89 -12.29
CA ASN A 154 12.35 -19.12 -12.03
C ASN A 154 12.38 -19.44 -10.53
N LYS A 155 12.16 -20.71 -10.17
CA LYS A 155 12.15 -21.24 -8.81
C LYS A 155 13.47 -21.91 -8.39
N LYS A 156 14.36 -22.24 -9.34
CA LYS A 156 15.56 -23.06 -9.13
C LYS A 156 16.82 -22.37 -9.68
N VAL A 157 17.03 -21.13 -9.30
CA VAL A 157 18.20 -20.35 -9.72
C VAL A 157 19.39 -20.71 -8.82
N SER A 158 20.18 -21.71 -9.20
CA SER A 158 21.44 -22.05 -8.49
C SER A 158 22.57 -21.09 -8.85
N THR A 159 22.48 -20.40 -9.99
CA THR A 159 23.49 -19.47 -10.53
C THR A 159 22.84 -18.18 -11.03
N TYR A 160 23.60 -17.08 -11.17
CA TYR A 160 23.06 -15.89 -11.83
C TYR A 160 22.73 -16.21 -13.30
N GLU A 161 21.46 -16.05 -13.69
CA GLU A 161 21.04 -16.25 -15.07
C GLU A 161 20.64 -14.92 -15.71
N TYR A 162 21.26 -14.60 -16.85
CA TYR A 162 21.01 -13.33 -17.54
C TYR A 162 19.52 -13.17 -17.93
N ALA A 163 18.82 -14.24 -18.27
CA ALA A 163 17.43 -14.14 -18.74
C ALA A 163 16.37 -14.16 -17.64
N GLN A 164 16.66 -14.65 -16.43
CA GLN A 164 15.61 -15.06 -15.49
C GLN A 164 15.70 -14.32 -14.15
N LEU A 165 14.53 -13.94 -13.61
CA LEU A 165 14.42 -13.35 -12.28
C LEU A 165 13.95 -14.40 -11.26
N PRO A 166 14.68 -14.60 -10.14
CA PRO A 166 14.32 -15.59 -9.13
C PRO A 166 13.12 -15.17 -8.27
N ILE A 167 12.48 -16.15 -7.64
CA ILE A 167 11.57 -15.94 -6.51
C ILE A 167 12.37 -15.92 -5.20
N SER A 168 12.01 -15.02 -4.29
CA SER A 168 12.52 -14.93 -2.92
C SER A 168 11.35 -14.97 -1.95
N LEU A 169 10.84 -16.17 -1.66
CA LEU A 169 9.67 -16.34 -0.80
C LEU A 169 9.84 -15.62 0.54
N GLY A 170 8.88 -14.76 0.87
CA GLY A 170 8.91 -13.93 2.06
C GLY A 170 9.48 -12.52 1.87
N VAL A 171 10.21 -12.24 0.78
CA VAL A 171 10.80 -10.92 0.48
C VAL A 171 9.96 -10.18 -0.57
N PRO A 172 9.36 -9.02 -0.27
CA PRO A 172 8.55 -8.27 -1.23
C PRO A 172 9.37 -7.62 -2.35
N TYR A 173 8.82 -7.66 -3.57
CA TYR A 173 9.41 -7.05 -4.77
C TYR A 173 8.53 -5.91 -5.28
N PHE A 174 9.16 -4.80 -5.66
CA PHE A 174 8.52 -3.66 -6.32
C PHE A 174 9.14 -3.44 -7.70
N PHE A 175 8.36 -3.62 -8.75
CA PHE A 175 8.73 -3.30 -10.12
C PHE A 175 8.24 -1.90 -10.48
N ASN A 176 9.15 -1.11 -11.04
CA ASN A 176 8.89 0.21 -11.55
C ASN A 176 9.41 0.32 -12.98
N SER A 177 8.60 0.85 -13.90
CA SER A 177 8.97 1.07 -15.30
C SER A 177 8.19 2.24 -15.88
N SER A 178 8.88 3.24 -16.42
CA SER A 178 8.27 4.39 -17.10
C SER A 178 7.71 4.05 -18.48
N GLN A 179 6.99 5.00 -19.11
CA GLN A 179 6.53 4.84 -20.50
C GLN A 179 7.64 4.97 -21.52
N LYS A 180 8.61 5.86 -21.28
CA LYS A 180 9.75 6.10 -22.17
C LYS A 180 10.83 5.03 -22.10
N ASP A 181 10.85 4.20 -21.06
CA ASP A 181 11.78 3.06 -20.94
C ASP A 181 11.37 1.83 -21.81
N ALA A 182 10.97 2.08 -23.06
CA ALA A 182 10.70 1.05 -24.07
C ALA A 182 11.93 0.84 -24.96
N LYS A 183 12.78 -0.14 -24.65
CA LYS A 183 13.90 -0.55 -25.53
C LYS A 183 13.47 -1.71 -26.46
N GLY A 184 13.53 -1.50 -27.78
CA GLY A 184 13.48 -2.56 -28.79
C GLY A 184 12.17 -3.33 -28.92
N ASN A 185 11.02 -2.65 -29.06
CA ASN A 185 9.68 -3.22 -29.28
C ASN A 185 9.11 -4.14 -28.18
N LYS A 186 9.83 -4.36 -27.07
CA LYS A 186 9.33 -5.15 -25.93
C LYS A 186 8.92 -4.23 -24.78
N ASP A 187 7.64 -4.26 -24.47
CA ASP A 187 7.09 -3.52 -23.35
C ASP A 187 7.47 -4.17 -22.00
N ARG A 188 8.52 -3.63 -21.34
CA ARG A 188 8.99 -4.09 -20.01
C ARG A 188 7.89 -4.12 -18.97
N ARG A 189 6.92 -3.21 -19.08
CA ARG A 189 5.77 -3.11 -18.19
C ARG A 189 4.89 -4.35 -18.25
N LYS A 190 4.59 -4.81 -19.47
CA LYS A 190 3.82 -6.04 -19.69
C LYS A 190 4.55 -7.25 -19.11
N LEU A 191 5.87 -7.28 -19.23
CA LEU A 191 6.71 -8.33 -18.67
C LEU A 191 6.71 -8.30 -17.14
N HIS A 192 6.81 -7.14 -16.50
CA HIS A 192 6.70 -7.01 -15.03
C HIS A 192 5.36 -7.49 -14.50
N HIS A 193 4.27 -7.09 -15.16
CA HIS A 193 2.93 -7.53 -14.78
C HIS A 193 2.72 -9.03 -14.97
N SER A 194 3.20 -9.58 -16.09
CA SER A 194 3.14 -11.02 -16.34
C SER A 194 3.95 -11.82 -15.31
N TRP A 195 5.13 -11.31 -14.97
CA TRP A 195 5.99 -11.88 -13.95
C TRP A 195 5.32 -11.82 -12.58
N CYS A 196 4.85 -10.65 -12.13
CA CYS A 196 4.13 -10.51 -10.87
C CYS A 196 2.92 -11.44 -10.81
N LYS A 197 2.06 -11.45 -11.85
CA LYS A 197 0.88 -12.34 -11.90
C LYS A 197 1.24 -13.81 -11.68
N SER A 198 2.35 -14.26 -12.27
CA SER A 198 2.86 -15.63 -12.13
C SER A 198 3.51 -15.86 -10.76
N ALA A 199 4.24 -14.87 -10.26
CA ALA A 199 4.95 -14.92 -8.99
C ALA A 199 3.98 -14.95 -7.79
N THR A 200 2.92 -14.13 -7.81
CA THR A 200 1.92 -14.10 -6.73
C THR A 200 1.18 -15.42 -6.58
N LYS A 201 0.92 -16.15 -7.68
CA LYS A 201 0.39 -17.53 -7.63
C LYS A 201 1.33 -18.49 -6.92
N SER A 202 2.65 -18.29 -7.07
CA SER A 202 3.70 -19.06 -6.41
C SER A 202 4.00 -18.59 -4.98
N GLY A 203 3.26 -17.63 -4.44
CA GLY A 203 3.46 -17.11 -3.08
C GLY A 203 4.51 -16.01 -2.94
N GLN A 204 5.01 -15.47 -4.05
CA GLN A 204 5.90 -14.29 -4.06
C GLN A 204 5.09 -13.00 -3.90
N ALA A 205 5.43 -12.16 -2.94
CA ALA A 205 4.86 -10.83 -2.81
C ALA A 205 5.47 -9.90 -3.89
N CYS A 206 4.64 -9.43 -4.83
CA CYS A 206 5.09 -8.65 -5.99
C CYS A 206 4.12 -7.53 -6.32
N THR A 207 4.64 -6.30 -6.39
CA THR A 207 3.92 -5.12 -6.86
C THR A 207 4.54 -4.67 -8.17
N ALA A 208 3.75 -4.55 -9.24
CA ALA A 208 4.18 -3.92 -10.48
C ALA A 208 3.37 -2.67 -10.75
N VAL A 209 4.08 -1.57 -10.97
CA VAL A 209 3.50 -0.27 -11.35
C VAL A 209 4.18 0.18 -12.64
N ILE A 210 3.38 0.82 -13.51
CA ILE A 210 3.86 1.42 -14.75
C ILE A 210 3.96 2.87 -14.40
N SER A 211 5.14 3.46 -14.30
CA SER A 211 5.26 4.91 -14.21
C SER A 211 4.82 5.53 -15.54
N TRP A 212 4.05 6.61 -15.43
CA TRP A 212 3.53 7.40 -16.54
C TRP A 212 4.34 8.68 -16.71
N GLU A 213 5.34 8.86 -15.86
CA GLU A 213 6.31 9.93 -16.00
C GLU A 213 7.15 9.70 -17.24
N ASP A 214 7.49 10.82 -17.85
CA ASP A 214 8.15 10.89 -19.13
C ASP A 214 9.68 10.78 -18.99
N VAL A 215 10.12 9.80 -18.19
CA VAL A 215 11.51 9.62 -17.76
C VAL A 215 12.18 8.47 -18.49
N GLY A 216 13.46 8.63 -18.83
CA GLY A 216 14.23 7.69 -19.64
C GLY A 216 14.77 6.48 -18.89
N HIS A 217 15.53 5.63 -19.59
CA HIS A 217 16.30 4.56 -18.94
C HIS A 217 17.36 5.15 -18.01
N GLY A 218 17.32 4.84 -16.71
CA GLY A 218 18.24 5.41 -15.72
C GLY A 218 17.54 6.26 -14.66
N GLU A 219 16.41 6.86 -15.02
CA GLU A 219 15.63 7.73 -14.15
C GLU A 219 14.46 6.96 -13.55
N PRO A 220 14.41 6.78 -12.23
CA PRO A 220 13.37 5.98 -11.62
C PRO A 220 12.01 6.67 -11.49
N GLY A 221 11.91 7.94 -11.88
CA GLY A 221 10.72 8.75 -11.64
C GLY A 221 10.44 9.06 -10.16
N ASP A 222 9.19 9.44 -9.85
CA ASP A 222 8.73 9.78 -8.50
C ASP A 222 8.79 8.56 -7.57
N ARG A 223 9.58 8.72 -6.51
CA ARG A 223 9.83 7.69 -5.50
C ARG A 223 8.79 7.69 -4.37
N THR A 224 7.84 8.63 -4.35
CA THR A 224 6.82 8.74 -3.29
C THR A 224 6.05 7.44 -3.10
N LEU A 225 5.62 6.81 -4.21
CA LEU A 225 4.91 5.54 -4.15
C LEU A 225 5.77 4.42 -3.56
N GLN A 226 7.06 4.40 -3.90
CA GLN A 226 7.99 3.40 -3.39
C GLN A 226 8.27 3.62 -1.90
N GLY A 227 8.43 4.86 -1.46
CA GLY A 227 8.59 5.22 -0.04
C GLY A 227 7.39 4.75 0.79
N VAL A 228 6.17 5.05 0.35
CA VAL A 228 4.95 4.60 1.06
C VAL A 228 4.79 3.08 1.01
N TRP A 229 5.14 2.43 -0.11
CA TRP A 229 5.16 0.98 -0.21
C TRP A 229 6.16 0.36 0.77
N LEU A 230 7.36 0.95 0.87
CA LEU A 230 8.39 0.53 1.81
C LEU A 230 7.94 0.72 3.27
N GLU A 231 7.23 1.79 3.61
CA GLU A 231 6.65 1.96 4.95
C GLU A 231 5.73 0.80 5.33
N ASP A 232 4.83 0.39 4.44
CA ASP A 232 3.96 -0.75 4.70
C ASP A 232 4.77 -2.07 4.77
N VAL A 233 5.77 -2.27 3.90
CA VAL A 233 6.65 -3.45 3.92
C VAL A 233 7.50 -3.51 5.19
N MET A 234 7.98 -2.38 5.68
CA MET A 234 8.70 -2.26 6.95
C MET A 234 7.86 -2.78 8.10
N THR A 235 6.57 -2.45 8.12
CA THR A 235 5.66 -3.02 9.13
C THR A 235 5.55 -4.53 9.01
N LEU A 236 5.66 -5.07 7.79
CA LEU A 236 5.56 -6.51 7.45
C LEU A 236 6.77 -7.34 7.77
N ARG A 237 7.96 -6.80 7.54
CA ARG A 237 9.23 -7.54 7.57
C ARG A 237 10.01 -7.33 8.85
N VAL A 238 9.97 -6.12 9.42
CA VAL A 238 10.75 -5.79 10.61
C VAL A 238 9.95 -6.19 11.85
N PRO A 239 10.51 -6.98 12.78
CA PRO A 239 9.84 -7.27 14.03
C PRO A 239 9.56 -5.97 14.79
N ALA A 240 8.43 -5.94 15.50
CA ALA A 240 8.06 -4.77 16.29
C ALA A 240 9.13 -4.46 17.35
N VAL A 241 9.75 -5.48 17.96
CA VAL A 241 10.82 -5.33 18.95
C VAL A 241 12.15 -5.76 18.34
N ILE A 242 13.11 -4.83 18.30
CA ILE A 242 14.51 -5.11 17.98
C ILE A 242 15.29 -5.16 19.30
N PRO A 243 15.97 -6.27 19.64
CA PRO A 243 16.71 -6.40 20.90
C PRO A 243 17.73 -5.29 21.10
N MET A 244 17.79 -4.74 22.32
CA MET A 244 18.70 -3.62 22.64
C MET A 244 20.14 -4.06 22.88
N ASN A 245 20.35 -5.32 23.20
CA ASN A 245 21.66 -5.88 23.57
C ASN A 245 22.43 -6.45 22.38
N GLY A 246 22.08 -6.04 21.15
CA GLY A 246 22.70 -6.58 19.94
C GLY A 246 22.33 -8.03 19.63
N LYS A 247 21.36 -8.64 20.34
CA LYS A 247 20.92 -9.99 19.99
C LYS A 247 20.35 -10.00 18.56
N PRO A 248 20.67 -11.02 17.75
CA PRO A 248 20.12 -11.14 16.41
C PRO A 248 18.60 -11.10 16.42
N TYR A 249 18.03 -10.32 15.50
CA TYR A 249 16.61 -10.39 15.18
C TYR A 249 16.43 -10.95 13.78
N GLN A 250 15.28 -11.59 13.54
CA GLN A 250 14.96 -12.19 12.26
C GLN A 250 13.90 -11.37 11.53
N LEU A 251 14.10 -11.20 10.23
CA LEU A 251 13.07 -10.62 9.37
C LEU A 251 11.90 -11.60 9.22
N LEU A 252 10.69 -11.09 9.44
CA LEU A 252 9.46 -11.86 9.29
C LEU A 252 9.20 -12.17 7.82
N LYS A 253 8.83 -13.41 7.48
CA LYS A 253 8.50 -13.79 6.10
C LYS A 253 7.12 -13.27 5.72
N VAL A 254 7.01 -12.57 4.60
CA VAL A 254 5.72 -12.13 4.05
C VAL A 254 5.00 -13.29 3.36
N ASN A 255 3.75 -13.53 3.76
CA ASN A 255 2.84 -14.44 3.09
C ASN A 255 1.73 -13.66 2.36
N PRO A 256 1.81 -13.49 1.03
CA PRO A 256 0.84 -12.71 0.26
C PRO A 256 -0.56 -13.37 0.17
N LYS A 257 -0.73 -14.58 0.71
CA LYS A 257 -2.05 -15.22 0.85
C LYS A 257 -2.79 -14.80 2.12
N THR A 258 -2.09 -14.27 3.13
CA THR A 258 -2.67 -13.90 4.43
C THR A 258 -2.37 -12.46 4.86
N GLN A 259 -1.39 -11.81 4.25
CA GLN A 259 -0.95 -10.45 4.59
C GLN A 259 -1.07 -9.50 3.38
N GLY A 260 -1.46 -8.25 3.64
CA GLY A 260 -1.65 -7.22 2.63
C GLY A 260 -2.98 -7.35 1.87
N GLY A 261 -2.99 -6.84 0.65
CA GLY A 261 -4.12 -6.88 -0.28
C GLY A 261 -3.70 -7.27 -1.68
N HIS A 262 -4.68 -7.38 -2.57
CA HIS A 262 -4.48 -7.76 -3.96
C HIS A 262 -5.03 -6.70 -4.89
N MET A 263 -4.38 -6.59 -6.03
CA MET A 263 -4.84 -5.84 -7.19
C MET A 263 -5.11 -6.82 -8.32
N SER A 264 -6.22 -6.62 -9.00
CA SER A 264 -6.53 -7.16 -10.32
C SER A 264 -6.46 -6.02 -11.31
N VAL A 265 -5.71 -6.17 -12.39
CA VAL A 265 -5.66 -5.18 -13.46
C VAL A 265 -5.59 -5.87 -14.81
N LYS A 266 -6.31 -5.33 -15.79
CA LYS A 266 -6.10 -5.66 -17.19
C LYS A 266 -5.19 -4.61 -17.81
N ILE A 267 -4.25 -5.06 -18.63
CA ILE A 267 -3.41 -4.19 -19.44
C ILE A 267 -3.83 -4.36 -20.88
N PHE A 268 -4.13 -3.25 -21.54
CA PHE A 268 -4.33 -3.20 -22.97
C PHE A 268 -3.33 -2.22 -23.58
N THR A 269 -2.93 -2.49 -24.81
CA THR A 269 -1.89 -1.72 -25.50
C THR A 269 -2.53 -0.97 -26.66
N LYS A 270 -2.26 0.33 -26.77
CA LYS A 270 -2.62 1.17 -27.91
C LYS A 270 -1.32 1.79 -28.46
N GLY A 271 -0.86 1.30 -29.62
CA GLY A 271 0.47 1.65 -30.13
C GLY A 271 1.58 1.11 -29.22
N LEU A 272 2.54 1.96 -28.83
CA LEU A 272 3.60 1.62 -27.86
C LEU A 272 3.20 1.86 -26.39
N ILE A 273 1.96 2.28 -26.13
CA ILE A 273 1.52 2.70 -24.79
C ILE A 273 0.61 1.63 -24.18
N SER A 274 0.98 1.15 -22.99
CA SER A 274 0.16 0.24 -22.19
C SER A 274 -0.69 1.02 -21.18
N HIS A 275 -1.97 0.70 -21.14
CA HIS A 275 -2.97 1.32 -20.29
C HIS A 275 -3.56 0.30 -19.31
N TYR A 276 -3.99 0.80 -18.15
CA TYR A 276 -4.69 0.00 -17.15
C TYR A 276 -6.21 0.09 -17.30
N SER A 277 -6.89 -1.04 -17.33
CA SER A 277 -8.35 -1.14 -17.28
C SER A 277 -8.81 -2.15 -16.24
N ASP A 278 -10.09 -2.05 -15.86
CA ASP A 278 -10.75 -2.96 -14.92
C ASP A 278 -10.02 -3.10 -13.57
N ILE A 279 -9.45 -2.01 -13.06
CA ILE A 279 -8.66 -2.05 -11.83
C ILE A 279 -9.58 -2.39 -10.65
N ALA A 280 -9.26 -3.45 -9.93
CA ALA A 280 -9.92 -3.82 -8.68
C ALA A 280 -8.87 -4.01 -7.58
N VAL A 281 -9.01 -3.30 -6.47
CA VAL A 281 -8.08 -3.37 -5.33
C VAL A 281 -8.84 -3.69 -4.06
N GLY A 282 -8.27 -4.51 -3.20
CA GLY A 282 -8.91 -4.87 -1.95
C GLY A 282 -8.26 -6.03 -1.20
N PRO A 283 -8.94 -6.52 -0.14
CA PRO A 283 -8.47 -7.67 0.65
C PRO A 283 -8.28 -8.92 -0.20
N ILE A 284 -7.34 -9.77 0.21
CA ILE A 284 -6.92 -11.01 -0.47
C ILE A 284 -8.10 -11.90 -0.90
N LYS A 285 -9.16 -12.00 -0.07
CA LYS A 285 -10.34 -12.83 -0.38
C LYS A 285 -11.32 -12.19 -1.35
N LYS A 286 -11.27 -10.86 -1.56
CA LYS A 286 -12.25 -10.11 -2.35
C LYS A 286 -11.83 -9.90 -3.80
N ILE A 287 -10.56 -10.10 -4.14
CA ILE A 287 -10.01 -9.75 -5.46
C ILE A 287 -9.50 -10.99 -6.19
N LYS A 288 -10.16 -11.35 -7.29
CA LYS A 288 -9.74 -12.39 -8.23
C LYS A 288 -10.08 -11.96 -9.67
N PRO A 289 -9.21 -12.24 -10.67
CA PRO A 289 -7.88 -12.84 -10.56
C PRO A 289 -6.85 -11.85 -9.99
N VAL A 290 -5.79 -12.35 -9.32
CA VAL A 290 -4.73 -11.53 -8.74
C VAL A 290 -3.64 -11.27 -9.79
N THR A 291 -3.27 -10.01 -9.98
CA THR A 291 -2.14 -9.61 -10.83
C THR A 291 -0.97 -9.09 -10.01
N CYS A 292 -1.25 -8.29 -8.98
CA CYS A 292 -0.24 -7.77 -8.06
C CYS A 292 -0.68 -7.93 -6.60
N TRP A 293 0.30 -7.95 -5.71
CA TRP A 293 0.14 -7.82 -4.28
C TRP A 293 0.42 -6.37 -3.86
N LEU A 294 -0.24 -5.91 -2.79
CA LEU A 294 -0.05 -4.60 -2.19
C LEU A 294 0.16 -4.78 -0.67
N PRO A 295 1.17 -4.14 -0.06
CA PRO A 295 1.55 -4.43 1.31
C PRO A 295 0.53 -3.91 2.33
N GLY A 296 -0.19 -2.83 2.04
CA GLY A 296 -1.16 -2.24 2.97
C GLY A 296 -2.15 -1.26 2.35
N ALA A 297 -3.01 -0.68 3.19
CA ALA A 297 -4.04 0.26 2.75
C ALA A 297 -3.45 1.56 2.19
N LYS A 298 -2.36 2.06 2.77
CA LYS A 298 -1.70 3.30 2.32
C LYS A 298 -1.10 3.14 0.93
N SER A 299 -0.27 2.11 0.76
CA SER A 299 0.28 1.75 -0.55
C SER A 299 -0.79 1.44 -1.58
N ALA A 300 -1.89 0.77 -1.20
CA ALA A 300 -3.00 0.49 -2.09
C ALA A 300 -3.76 1.75 -2.53
N ALA A 301 -4.07 2.65 -1.60
CA ALA A 301 -4.73 3.92 -1.90
C ALA A 301 -3.85 4.78 -2.82
N LEU A 302 -2.55 4.91 -2.51
CA LEU A 302 -1.64 5.69 -3.35
C LEU A 302 -1.45 5.05 -4.73
N THR A 303 -1.36 3.72 -4.81
CA THR A 303 -1.33 3.01 -6.10
C THR A 303 -2.60 3.31 -6.92
N LEU A 304 -3.77 3.29 -6.29
CA LEU A 304 -5.04 3.60 -6.98
C LEU A 304 -5.12 5.06 -7.44
N GLU A 305 -4.76 6.02 -6.59
CA GLU A 305 -4.71 7.43 -6.97
C GLU A 305 -3.78 7.64 -8.15
N TRP A 306 -2.61 7.01 -8.08
CA TRP A 306 -1.62 7.01 -9.13
C TRP A 306 -2.19 6.43 -10.44
N LEU A 307 -2.89 5.29 -10.38
CA LEU A 307 -3.54 4.69 -11.55
C LEU A 307 -4.66 5.58 -12.13
N LYS A 308 -5.46 6.21 -11.27
CA LYS A 308 -6.56 7.13 -11.67
C LYS A 308 -6.00 8.36 -12.41
N LYS A 309 -4.95 8.99 -11.88
CA LYS A 309 -4.25 10.12 -12.53
C LYS A 309 -3.77 9.76 -13.94
N ASN A 310 -3.51 8.48 -14.17
CA ASN A 310 -2.93 7.95 -15.40
C ASN A 310 -3.94 7.20 -16.29
N LYS A 311 -5.17 7.72 -16.34
CA LYS A 311 -6.27 7.22 -17.18
C LYS A 311 -6.70 5.76 -16.88
N GLY A 312 -6.28 5.21 -15.74
CA GLY A 312 -6.71 3.91 -15.27
C GLY A 312 -8.18 3.92 -14.86
N LYS A 313 -8.97 2.98 -15.38
CA LYS A 313 -10.39 2.84 -15.00
C LYS A 313 -10.53 1.91 -13.79
N VAL A 314 -11.00 2.46 -12.66
CA VAL A 314 -11.25 1.72 -11.43
C VAL A 314 -12.64 1.12 -11.43
N LYS A 315 -12.71 -0.21 -11.31
CA LYS A 315 -13.96 -0.97 -11.23
C LYS A 315 -14.40 -1.21 -9.78
N ARG A 316 -13.45 -1.45 -8.87
CA ARG A 316 -13.71 -1.70 -7.44
C ARG A 316 -12.57 -1.16 -6.59
N ASP A 317 -12.92 -0.41 -5.54
CA ASP A 317 -11.97 0.12 -4.57
C ASP A 317 -12.37 -0.31 -3.16
N PHE A 318 -11.66 -1.30 -2.63
CA PHE A 318 -11.72 -1.71 -1.23
C PHE A 318 -10.35 -1.54 -0.57
N SER A 319 -9.55 -0.55 -1.02
CA SER A 319 -8.21 -0.31 -0.49
C SER A 319 -8.21 -0.07 1.02
N GLN A 320 -9.23 0.64 1.53
CA GLN A 320 -9.44 0.94 2.95
C GLN A 320 -9.83 -0.28 3.82
N ASP A 321 -10.13 -1.41 3.19
CA ASP A 321 -10.43 -2.68 3.88
C ASP A 321 -9.17 -3.56 4.01
N ILE A 322 -8.06 -3.19 3.37
CA ILE A 322 -6.80 -3.93 3.47
C ILE A 322 -6.22 -3.71 4.87
N ILE A 323 -6.13 -4.79 5.63
CA ILE A 323 -5.55 -4.75 6.97
C ILE A 323 -4.21 -5.48 6.93
N THR A 324 -3.12 -4.75 7.20
CA THR A 324 -1.77 -5.32 7.31
C THR A 324 -1.69 -6.17 8.58
N ALA A 325 -1.24 -7.41 8.45
CA ALA A 325 -1.19 -8.38 9.54
C ALA A 325 0.17 -8.60 10.26
N PRO A 326 1.21 -7.74 10.20
CA PRO A 326 2.48 -8.03 10.85
C PRO A 326 2.74 -7.31 12.19
N GLN A 327 2.10 -6.17 12.43
CA GLN A 327 2.16 -5.45 13.72
C GLN A 327 1.53 -6.29 14.86
N TYR A 328 0.94 -7.43 14.49
CA TYR A 328 0.03 -8.19 15.32
C TYR A 328 0.54 -9.55 15.76
N GLN A 329 1.67 -10.03 15.22
CA GLN A 329 2.18 -11.36 15.57
C GLN A 329 2.77 -11.48 16.98
N ASN A 330 2.92 -10.38 17.72
CA ASN A 330 3.37 -10.38 19.13
C ASN A 330 2.67 -9.28 19.97
N LEU A 331 1.39 -9.00 19.68
CA LEU A 331 0.67 -8.05 20.53
C LEU A 331 0.45 -8.64 21.91
N LYS A 332 0.59 -7.79 22.92
CA LYS A 332 0.02 -8.11 24.23
C LYS A 332 -1.50 -8.36 24.08
N PRO A 333 -2.10 -9.20 24.93
CA PRO A 333 -3.48 -9.66 24.79
C PRO A 333 -4.51 -8.54 24.57
N TYR A 334 -4.31 -7.38 25.20
CA TYR A 334 -5.19 -6.21 25.05
C TYR A 334 -5.18 -5.65 23.62
N ASN A 335 -4.02 -5.45 23.01
CA ASN A 335 -3.89 -4.96 21.64
C ASN A 335 -4.46 -5.99 20.66
N MET A 336 -4.25 -7.28 20.93
CA MET A 336 -4.77 -8.37 20.09
C MET A 336 -6.31 -8.38 20.11
N THR A 337 -6.90 -8.07 21.26
CA THR A 337 -8.35 -7.97 21.42
C THR A 337 -8.92 -6.81 20.60
N ILE A 338 -8.29 -5.63 20.67
CA ILE A 338 -8.68 -4.46 19.85
C ILE A 338 -8.61 -4.81 18.36
N TYR A 339 -7.52 -5.45 17.94
CA TYR A 339 -7.33 -5.88 16.55
C TYR A 339 -8.42 -6.85 16.07
N LYS A 340 -8.77 -7.86 16.88
CA LYS A 340 -9.84 -8.81 16.55
C LYS A 340 -11.19 -8.11 16.39
N PHE A 341 -11.51 -7.14 17.23
CA PHE A 341 -12.74 -6.36 17.10
C PHE A 341 -12.76 -5.50 15.83
N LEU A 342 -11.66 -4.83 15.51
CA LEU A 342 -11.50 -4.11 14.23
C LEU A 342 -11.72 -5.03 13.03
N LYS A 343 -11.05 -6.19 13.00
CA LYS A 343 -11.16 -7.20 11.93
C LYS A 343 -12.58 -7.71 11.71
N THR A 344 -13.36 -7.81 12.78
CA THR A 344 -14.73 -8.32 12.76
C THR A 344 -15.79 -7.22 12.65
N GLY A 345 -15.38 -5.96 12.50
CA GLY A 345 -16.28 -4.81 12.40
C GLY A 345 -17.02 -4.46 13.69
N LYS A 346 -16.57 -4.97 14.84
CA LYS A 346 -17.16 -4.71 16.18
C LYS A 346 -16.60 -3.40 16.77
N TYR A 347 -16.88 -2.27 16.13
CA TYR A 347 -16.24 -0.99 16.45
C TYR A 347 -16.53 -0.47 17.86
N ASN A 348 -17.75 -0.64 18.39
CA ASN A 348 -18.04 -0.29 19.79
C ASN A 348 -17.18 -1.11 20.78
N SER A 349 -17.04 -2.42 20.55
CA SER A 349 -16.17 -3.28 21.37
C SER A 349 -14.71 -2.85 21.29
N ALA A 350 -14.22 -2.49 20.10
CA ALA A 350 -12.87 -1.96 19.92
C ALA A 350 -12.68 -0.63 20.68
N TYR A 351 -13.63 0.30 20.58
CA TYR A 351 -13.62 1.58 21.28
C TYR A 351 -13.60 1.42 22.81
N LYS A 352 -14.48 0.56 23.35
CA LYS A 352 -14.52 0.24 24.78
C LYS A 352 -13.21 -0.39 25.25
N GLN A 353 -12.63 -1.31 24.47
CA GLN A 353 -11.36 -1.94 24.83
C GLN A 353 -10.22 -0.91 24.86
N ILE A 354 -10.15 0.01 23.90
CA ILE A 354 -9.16 1.10 23.88
C ILE A 354 -9.27 1.94 25.15
N LYS A 355 -10.50 2.33 25.56
CA LYS A 355 -10.74 3.14 26.76
C LYS A 355 -10.33 2.44 28.06
N LYS A 356 -10.46 1.11 28.13
CA LYS A 356 -10.08 0.30 29.31
C LYS A 356 -8.60 -0.05 29.35
N THR A 357 -7.92 0.02 28.21
CA THR A 357 -6.51 -0.38 28.11
C THR A 357 -5.63 0.82 28.43
N PRO A 358 -4.84 0.79 29.51
CA PRO A 358 -3.86 1.83 29.77
C PRO A 358 -2.84 1.87 28.64
N GLU A 359 -2.33 3.06 28.35
CA GLU A 359 -1.32 3.21 27.32
C GLU A 359 -0.06 2.42 27.71
N PRO A 360 0.46 1.53 26.84
CA PRO A 360 1.60 0.70 27.21
C PRO A 360 2.87 1.52 27.41
N ASP A 361 3.65 1.19 28.44
CA ASP A 361 4.97 1.80 28.67
C ASP A 361 6.01 1.38 27.63
N ASP A 362 5.87 0.15 27.11
CA ASP A 362 6.70 -0.34 26.01
C ASP A 362 6.41 0.44 24.73
N ILE A 363 7.44 1.12 24.19
CA ILE A 363 7.33 2.02 23.03
C ILE A 363 6.67 1.34 21.83
N PHE A 364 6.89 0.04 21.62
CA PHE A 364 6.35 -0.68 20.46
C PHE A 364 4.90 -1.12 20.67
N GLN A 365 4.54 -1.55 21.87
CA GLN A 365 3.13 -1.75 22.24
C GLN A 365 2.38 -0.42 22.23
N LYS A 366 3.03 0.68 22.60
CA LYS A 366 2.51 2.05 22.53
C LYS A 366 2.24 2.45 21.08
N GLN A 367 3.20 2.29 20.18
CA GLN A 367 3.00 2.55 18.74
C GLN A 367 1.90 1.69 18.12
N SER A 368 1.86 0.39 18.45
CA SER A 368 0.81 -0.52 17.97
C SER A 368 -0.57 -0.16 18.52
N TYR A 369 -0.65 0.17 19.81
CA TYR A 369 -1.85 0.66 20.46
C TYR A 369 -2.34 1.96 19.83
N GLN A 370 -1.46 2.93 19.60
CA GLN A 370 -1.79 4.20 18.94
C GLN A 370 -2.25 3.99 17.50
N SER A 371 -1.61 3.08 16.75
CA SER A 371 -2.05 2.67 15.40
C SER A 371 -3.47 2.10 15.41
N LEU A 372 -3.76 1.15 16.33
CA LEU A 372 -5.08 0.56 16.49
C LEU A 372 -6.13 1.60 16.90
N LYS A 373 -5.76 2.48 17.84
CA LYS A 373 -6.59 3.58 18.33
C LYS A 373 -6.94 4.55 17.20
N ASN A 374 -5.97 4.92 16.38
CA ASN A 374 -6.18 5.79 15.23
C ASN A 374 -7.07 5.13 14.18
N GLN A 375 -6.88 3.84 13.87
CA GLN A 375 -7.76 3.10 12.96
C GLN A 375 -9.21 3.06 13.43
N VAL A 376 -9.46 2.81 14.74
CA VAL A 376 -10.81 2.89 15.31
C VAL A 376 -11.36 4.30 15.19
N ALA A 377 -10.57 5.32 15.56
CA ALA A 377 -10.99 6.72 15.50
C ALA A 377 -11.29 7.18 14.06
N ASP A 378 -10.52 6.74 13.06
CA ASP A 378 -10.73 7.07 11.65
C ASP A 378 -12.02 6.44 11.11
N LYS A 379 -12.32 5.18 11.48
CA LYS A 379 -13.59 4.54 11.11
C LYS A 379 -14.78 5.25 11.76
N ILE A 380 -14.69 5.64 13.03
CA ILE A 380 -15.72 6.45 13.70
C ILE A 380 -15.90 7.80 13.00
N ARG A 381 -14.81 8.52 12.74
CA ARG A 381 -14.83 9.82 12.04
C ARG A 381 -15.44 9.72 10.64
N THR A 382 -15.11 8.67 9.89
CA THR A 382 -15.69 8.41 8.56
C THR A 382 -17.20 8.24 8.66
N GLN A 383 -17.66 7.48 9.67
CA GLN A 383 -19.09 7.23 9.86
C GLN A 383 -19.87 8.49 10.28
N ILE A 384 -19.27 9.32 11.14
CA ILE A 384 -19.82 10.62 11.50
C ILE A 384 -19.88 11.55 10.28
N LYS A 385 -18.79 11.65 9.51
CA LYS A 385 -18.76 12.46 8.28
C LYS A 385 -19.86 12.06 7.30
N GLN A 386 -20.13 10.76 7.16
CA GLN A 386 -21.20 10.28 6.28
C GLN A 386 -22.59 10.69 6.78
N ILE A 387 -22.85 10.63 8.10
CA ILE A 387 -24.10 11.15 8.69
C ILE A 387 -24.26 12.64 8.36
N MET A 388 -23.23 13.43 8.64
CA MET A 388 -23.24 14.87 8.41
C MET A 388 -23.42 15.22 6.93
N LEU A 389 -22.77 14.46 6.03
CA LEU A 389 -22.91 14.64 4.58
C LEU A 389 -24.34 14.39 4.13
N LEU A 390 -24.96 13.27 4.56
CA LEU A 390 -26.32 12.92 4.20
C LEU A 390 -27.35 13.92 4.75
N GLN A 391 -27.11 14.46 5.96
CA GLN A 391 -27.90 15.56 6.50
C GLN A 391 -27.75 16.83 5.66
N LYS A 392 -26.52 17.22 5.33
CA LYS A 392 -26.22 18.42 4.55
C LYS A 392 -26.84 18.38 3.16
N VAL A 393 -26.78 17.23 2.48
CA VAL A 393 -27.36 17.06 1.14
C VAL A 393 -28.86 16.79 1.15
N GLY A 394 -29.48 16.62 2.32
CA GLY A 394 -30.92 16.35 2.45
C GLY A 394 -31.37 14.94 2.04
N ASP A 395 -30.46 13.97 1.90
CA ASP A 395 -30.82 12.58 1.54
C ASP A 395 -31.23 11.78 2.80
N VAL A 396 -32.41 12.15 3.32
CA VAL A 396 -33.00 11.58 4.54
C VAL A 396 -33.27 10.08 4.46
N TYR A 397 -33.52 9.51 3.28
CA TYR A 397 -33.76 8.08 3.10
C TYR A 397 -32.46 7.30 3.20
N GLN A 398 -31.40 7.72 2.51
CA GLN A 398 -30.08 7.11 2.70
C GLN A 398 -29.57 7.29 4.12
N LEU A 399 -29.86 8.44 4.75
CA LEU A 399 -29.55 8.65 6.17
C LEU A 399 -30.23 7.60 7.06
N GLN A 400 -31.53 7.33 6.85
CA GLN A 400 -32.25 6.30 7.58
C GLN A 400 -31.66 4.89 7.36
N VAL A 401 -31.37 4.52 6.12
CA VAL A 401 -30.75 3.23 5.77
C VAL A 401 -29.36 3.10 6.41
N PHE A 402 -28.56 4.17 6.36
CA PHE A 402 -27.22 4.22 6.91
C PHE A 402 -27.22 4.04 8.43
N LEU A 403 -28.12 4.72 9.14
CA LEU A 403 -28.28 4.56 10.59
C LEU A 403 -28.75 3.15 10.99
N ARG A 404 -29.60 2.51 10.17
CA ARG A 404 -30.05 1.14 10.42
C ARG A 404 -28.91 0.12 10.31
N THR A 405 -28.03 0.29 9.33
CA THR A 405 -26.88 -0.59 9.09
C THR A 405 -25.66 -0.28 9.97
N GLY A 406 -25.61 0.92 10.57
CA GLY A 406 -24.55 1.38 11.47
C GLY A 406 -24.56 0.82 12.90
N SER A 407 -25.29 -0.27 13.17
CA SER A 407 -25.49 -0.81 14.54
C SER A 407 -24.19 -1.10 15.30
N ASN A 408 -23.11 -1.45 14.60
CA ASN A 408 -21.80 -1.74 15.19
C ASN A 408 -21.09 -0.53 15.83
N PHE A 409 -21.59 0.69 15.59
CA PHE A 409 -21.06 1.93 16.16
C PHE A 409 -21.86 2.46 17.35
N ARG A 410 -23.05 1.89 17.64
CA ARG A 410 -23.89 2.31 18.78
C ARG A 410 -23.15 2.12 20.10
N GLY A 411 -23.25 3.09 21.01
CA GLY A 411 -22.56 3.12 22.30
C GLY A 411 -21.20 3.84 22.26
N ILE A 412 -20.88 4.49 21.14
CA ILE A 412 -19.69 5.34 20.98
C ILE A 412 -20.18 6.81 21.06
N PRO A 413 -19.84 7.59 22.11
CA PRO A 413 -20.51 8.86 22.37
C PRO A 413 -20.48 9.88 21.21
N PRO A 414 -19.34 10.10 20.51
CA PRO A 414 -19.33 10.98 19.34
C PRO A 414 -20.24 10.53 18.18
N TYR A 415 -20.41 9.22 18.00
CA TYR A 415 -21.33 8.68 16.99
C TYR A 415 -22.78 8.81 17.45
N ASP A 416 -23.06 8.45 18.70
CA ASP A 416 -24.42 8.45 19.27
C ASP A 416 -25.01 9.88 19.31
N ASP A 417 -24.21 10.91 19.56
CA ASP A 417 -24.64 12.32 19.49
C ASP A 417 -25.16 12.67 18.08
N GLN A 418 -24.36 12.35 17.06
CA GLN A 418 -24.71 12.65 15.67
C GLN A 418 -25.86 11.79 15.16
N ALA A 419 -25.88 10.51 15.53
CA ALA A 419 -26.97 9.60 15.22
C ALA A 419 -28.29 10.05 15.87
N SER A 420 -28.26 10.55 17.11
CA SER A 420 -29.45 11.04 17.80
C SER A 420 -30.02 12.30 17.15
N LYS A 421 -29.16 13.25 16.76
CA LYS A 421 -29.56 14.43 15.97
C LYS A 421 -30.18 14.03 14.63
N ALA A 422 -29.59 13.07 13.94
CA ALA A 422 -30.13 12.55 12.69
C ALA A 422 -31.48 11.83 12.91
N VAL A 423 -31.64 11.04 13.97
CA VAL A 423 -32.93 10.41 14.31
C VAL A 423 -34.00 11.44 14.65
N ALA A 424 -33.65 12.54 15.36
CA ALA A 424 -34.58 13.62 15.64
C ALA A 424 -35.05 14.31 14.34
N LEU A 425 -34.13 14.61 13.42
CA LEU A 425 -34.45 15.13 12.09
C LEU A 425 -35.41 14.19 11.34
N LEU A 426 -35.13 12.88 11.34
CA LEU A 426 -35.97 11.88 10.68
C LEU A 426 -37.39 11.79 11.25
N LYS A 427 -37.64 12.27 12.48
CA LYS A 427 -38.96 12.27 13.11
C LYS A 427 -39.78 13.54 12.81
N SER A 428 -39.20 14.57 12.18
CA SER A 428 -39.95 15.80 11.88
C SER A 428 -41.02 15.54 10.81
N LYS A 429 -42.14 16.27 10.89
CA LYS A 429 -43.28 16.09 9.97
C LYS A 429 -42.89 16.40 8.52
N GLU A 430 -42.01 17.37 8.34
CA GLU A 430 -41.48 17.82 7.06
C GLU A 430 -40.67 16.69 6.40
N VAL A 431 -39.81 16.01 7.16
CA VAL A 431 -38.93 14.95 6.66
C VAL A 431 -39.68 13.64 6.38
N GLN A 432 -40.79 13.38 7.07
CA GLN A 432 -41.57 12.15 6.85
C GLN A 432 -42.14 12.07 5.41
N LYS A 433 -42.54 13.19 4.81
CA LYS A 433 -42.99 13.23 3.41
C LYS A 433 -41.85 12.93 2.43
N ASP A 434 -40.67 13.46 2.71
CA ASP A 434 -39.47 13.23 1.91
C ASP A 434 -38.98 11.77 2.04
N LEU A 435 -39.13 11.13 3.19
CA LEU A 435 -38.81 9.72 3.38
C LEU A 435 -39.64 8.78 2.48
N VAL A 436 -40.93 9.07 2.31
CA VAL A 436 -41.81 8.31 1.40
C VAL A 436 -41.33 8.46 -0.04
N SER A 437 -41.05 9.71 -0.46
CA SER A 437 -40.56 10.03 -1.79
C SER A 437 -39.21 9.35 -2.07
N GLY A 438 -38.29 9.40 -1.11
CA GLY A 438 -36.98 8.75 -1.19
C GLY A 438 -37.07 7.24 -1.25
N ARG A 439 -37.95 6.61 -0.45
CA ARG A 439 -38.20 5.17 -0.52
C ARG A 439 -38.68 4.76 -1.92
N GLN A 440 -39.62 5.50 -2.50
CA GLN A 440 -40.15 5.21 -3.82
C GLN A 440 -39.09 5.40 -4.91
N PHE A 441 -38.30 6.46 -4.82
CA PHE A 441 -37.17 6.74 -5.73
C PHE A 441 -36.14 5.59 -5.72
N TYR A 442 -35.59 5.26 -4.55
CA TYR A 442 -34.55 4.23 -4.44
C TYR A 442 -35.07 2.82 -4.74
N TYR A 443 -36.33 2.52 -4.41
CA TYR A 443 -36.96 1.26 -4.78
C TYR A 443 -37.08 1.10 -6.31
N THR A 444 -37.53 2.16 -6.99
CA THR A 444 -37.66 2.19 -8.46
C THR A 444 -36.28 2.03 -9.12
N LEU A 445 -35.29 2.79 -8.65
CA LEU A 445 -33.91 2.69 -9.12
C LEU A 445 -33.33 1.27 -8.95
N ALA A 446 -33.56 0.63 -7.80
CA ALA A 446 -33.09 -0.73 -7.55
C ALA A 446 -33.77 -1.77 -8.44
N LYS A 447 -35.06 -1.59 -8.75
CA LYS A 447 -35.82 -2.46 -9.67
C LYS A 447 -35.31 -2.33 -11.10
N MET A 448 -35.05 -1.11 -11.55
CA MET A 448 -34.53 -0.83 -12.90
C MET A 448 -33.14 -1.40 -13.17
N ASN A 449 -32.27 -1.44 -12.15
CA ASN A 449 -30.95 -2.03 -12.29
C ASN A 449 -30.99 -3.52 -12.69
N LYS A 450 -32.17 -4.17 -12.65
CA LYS A 450 -32.40 -5.52 -13.17
C LYS A 450 -32.88 -5.54 -14.63
N LYS A 451 -33.74 -4.59 -15.02
CA LYS A 451 -34.28 -4.44 -16.38
C LYS A 451 -34.88 -3.03 -16.54
N ARG A 452 -34.45 -2.27 -17.54
CA ARG A 452 -34.95 -0.91 -17.82
C ARG A 452 -36.09 -0.93 -18.83
N SER A 453 -37.06 -0.03 -18.66
CA SER A 453 -38.22 0.08 -19.54
C SER A 453 -38.77 1.50 -19.60
N MET A 454 -39.54 1.80 -20.66
CA MET A 454 -40.28 3.07 -20.76
C MET A 454 -41.26 3.29 -19.59
N ASN A 455 -41.70 2.22 -18.94
CA ASN A 455 -42.57 2.31 -17.77
C ASN A 455 -41.82 2.91 -16.57
N ASP A 456 -40.51 2.70 -16.47
CA ASP A 456 -39.71 3.25 -15.38
C ASP A 456 -39.50 4.77 -15.51
N ILE A 457 -39.40 5.26 -16.75
CA ILE A 457 -39.39 6.71 -17.05
C ILE A 457 -40.69 7.35 -16.55
N LYS A 458 -41.84 6.74 -16.86
CA LYS A 458 -43.15 7.21 -16.38
C LYS A 458 -43.23 7.22 -14.84
N ILE A 459 -42.64 6.23 -14.18
CA ILE A 459 -42.61 6.18 -12.70
C ILE A 459 -41.75 7.32 -12.15
N PHE A 460 -40.57 7.60 -12.72
CA PHE A 460 -39.75 8.73 -12.27
C PHE A 460 -40.38 10.09 -12.57
N ALA A 461 -41.00 10.26 -13.74
CA ALA A 461 -41.77 11.45 -14.06
C ALA A 461 -42.89 11.68 -13.02
N LYS A 462 -43.61 10.63 -12.62
CA LYS A 462 -44.62 10.70 -11.57
C LYS A 462 -44.03 11.06 -10.20
N ILE A 463 -42.88 10.50 -9.83
CA ILE A 463 -42.18 10.86 -8.58
C ILE A 463 -41.78 12.34 -8.60
N SER A 464 -41.31 12.85 -9.75
CA SER A 464 -40.90 14.26 -9.91
C SER A 464 -42.03 15.26 -9.71
N GLN A 465 -43.28 14.84 -9.96
CA GLN A 465 -44.47 15.68 -9.83
C GLN A 465 -45.11 15.60 -8.44
N SER A 466 -44.84 14.54 -7.67
CA SER A 466 -45.55 14.27 -6.41
C SER A 466 -45.10 15.17 -5.25
N ASN A 467 -43.83 15.58 -5.23
CA ASN A 467 -43.27 16.50 -4.22
C ASN A 467 -42.11 17.31 -4.83
N PRO A 468 -42.39 18.29 -5.71
CA PRO A 468 -41.40 18.94 -6.58
C PRO A 468 -40.21 19.57 -5.86
N ASP A 469 -40.43 20.04 -4.63
CA ASP A 469 -39.40 20.72 -3.84
C ASP A 469 -38.42 19.73 -3.19
N SER A 470 -38.81 18.45 -3.06
CA SER A 470 -37.96 17.42 -2.47
C SER A 470 -36.75 17.10 -3.35
N LEU A 471 -35.64 16.74 -2.69
CA LEU A 471 -34.44 16.26 -3.38
C LEU A 471 -34.77 15.11 -4.36
N TYR A 472 -35.61 14.16 -3.93
CA TYR A 472 -35.92 12.98 -4.73
C TYR A 472 -36.74 13.28 -5.97
N ALA A 473 -37.62 14.29 -5.93
CA ALA A 473 -38.37 14.71 -7.11
C ALA A 473 -37.44 15.36 -8.14
N LYS A 474 -36.53 16.23 -7.69
CA LYS A 474 -35.50 16.86 -8.55
C LYS A 474 -34.58 15.80 -9.16
N MET A 475 -34.13 14.83 -8.36
CA MET A 475 -33.33 13.71 -8.86
C MET A 475 -34.14 12.83 -9.82
N ALA A 476 -35.42 12.55 -9.53
CA ALA A 476 -36.29 11.77 -10.42
C ALA A 476 -36.51 12.46 -11.77
N LYS A 477 -36.61 13.79 -11.79
CA LYS A 477 -36.66 14.57 -13.03
C LYS A 477 -35.41 14.37 -13.87
N VAL A 478 -34.23 14.59 -13.29
CA VAL A 478 -32.95 14.39 -13.99
C VAL A 478 -32.80 12.95 -14.50
N VAL A 479 -33.21 11.95 -13.72
CA VAL A 479 -33.19 10.55 -14.16
C VAL A 479 -34.17 10.31 -15.31
N SER A 480 -35.40 10.83 -15.22
CA SER A 480 -36.42 10.71 -16.26
C SER A 480 -35.96 11.34 -17.57
N ASP A 481 -35.39 12.54 -17.51
CA ASP A 481 -34.91 13.28 -18.68
C ASP A 481 -33.79 12.49 -19.37
N ARG A 482 -32.77 12.06 -18.61
CA ARG A 482 -31.65 11.27 -19.15
C ARG A 482 -32.09 9.96 -19.81
N LEU A 483 -33.07 9.29 -19.23
CA LEU A 483 -33.57 8.02 -19.77
C LEU A 483 -34.50 8.19 -20.96
N SER A 484 -35.16 9.36 -21.06
CA SER A 484 -35.96 9.71 -22.22
C SER A 484 -35.07 9.96 -23.44
N ASP A 485 -33.89 10.54 -23.23
CA ASP A 485 -32.87 10.74 -24.26
C ASP A 485 -32.17 9.43 -24.64
N ASP A 486 -31.72 8.65 -23.64
CA ASP A 486 -31.11 7.34 -23.83
C ASP A 486 -31.51 6.39 -22.68
N LEU A 487 -32.34 5.39 -23.00
CA LEU A 487 -32.79 4.38 -22.05
C LEU A 487 -31.61 3.63 -21.38
N ASN A 488 -30.43 3.60 -22.03
CA ASN A 488 -29.21 2.97 -21.53
C ASN A 488 -28.25 3.94 -20.83
N ALA A 489 -28.62 5.22 -20.65
CA ALA A 489 -27.77 6.23 -20.03
C ALA A 489 -27.24 5.78 -18.64
N PRO A 490 -25.95 6.03 -18.32
CA PRO A 490 -25.42 5.72 -17.00
C PRO A 490 -26.09 6.61 -15.95
N LEU A 491 -26.59 5.97 -14.88
CA LEU A 491 -27.21 6.64 -13.74
C LEU A 491 -26.26 6.57 -12.56
N ASP A 492 -25.46 7.62 -12.40
CA ASP A 492 -24.66 7.84 -11.19
C ASP A 492 -25.41 8.80 -10.26
N ILE A 493 -25.88 8.27 -9.13
CA ILE A 493 -26.71 8.99 -8.18
C ILE A 493 -25.93 10.10 -7.46
N GLU A 494 -24.63 9.92 -7.24
CA GLU A 494 -23.81 10.98 -6.64
C GLU A 494 -23.64 12.15 -7.61
N SER A 495 -23.33 11.86 -8.88
CA SER A 495 -23.26 12.87 -9.93
C SER A 495 -24.58 13.60 -10.13
N ILE A 496 -25.71 12.87 -10.16
CA ILE A 496 -27.05 13.46 -10.31
C ILE A 496 -27.36 14.39 -9.13
N ARG A 497 -27.01 13.97 -7.91
CA ARG A 497 -27.21 14.81 -6.72
C ARG A 497 -26.35 16.06 -6.74
N ALA A 498 -25.12 15.99 -7.25
CA ALA A 498 -24.20 17.14 -7.31
C ALA A 498 -24.58 18.21 -8.34
N GLN A 499 -25.55 17.94 -9.22
CA GLN A 499 -26.11 18.89 -10.20
C GLN A 499 -27.26 19.73 -9.63
N LEU A 500 -27.72 19.40 -8.42
CA LEU A 500 -28.81 20.05 -7.70
C LEU A 500 -28.25 20.86 -6.55
#